data_AF-A0AAV1XLX3-F1
#
_entry.id   AF-A0AAV1XLX3-F1
#
_cell.length_a   1.000
_cell.length_b   1.000
_cell.length_c   1.000
_cell.angle_alpha   90.00
_cell.angle_beta   90.00
_cell.angle_gamma   90.00
#
_symmetry.space_group_name_H-M   'P 1'
#
loop_
_entity.id
_entity.type
_entity.pdbx_description
1 polymer ?
#
loop_
_entity_poly.entity_id
_entity_poly.type
_entity_poly.pdbx_seq_one_letter_code
_entity_poly.pdbx_strand_id
1 'polypeptide(L)'
;MIVENFLERGFLQAIWDFITMQFQLSSVFYTFSMGTRSHFFGRTILHGGAKYRATGRGFVVEHKSFAENYRLYARSHFVKAIELWLILIIYATHSPVL
;
A
#
# COMPACT_ATOMS: atom_id res chain seq x y z
N MET A 1 1.03 -17.37 -3.40
CA MET A 1 -0.18 -16.99 -2.60
C MET A 1 -0.32 -17.94 -1.41
N ILE A 2 -1.04 -17.58 -0.34
CA ILE A 2 -1.21 -18.44 0.85
C ILE A 2 -1.75 -19.82 0.45
N VAL A 3 -2.69 -19.85 -0.51
CA VAL A 3 -3.27 -21.08 -1.08
C VAL A 3 -2.22 -21.94 -1.78
N GLU A 4 -1.36 -21.35 -2.61
CA GLU A 4 -0.26 -22.07 -3.27
C GLU A 4 0.74 -22.62 -2.24
N ASN A 5 1.11 -21.82 -1.23
CA ASN A 5 2.02 -22.24 -0.17
C ASN A 5 1.44 -23.41 0.63
N PHE A 6 0.14 -23.38 0.94
CA PHE A 6 -0.56 -24.49 1.58
C PHE A 6 -0.49 -25.78 0.75
N LEU A 7 -0.70 -25.69 -0.57
CA LEU A 7 -0.66 -26.85 -1.46
C LEU A 7 0.76 -27.40 -1.65
N GLU A 8 1.77 -26.54 -1.72
CA GLU A 8 3.16 -26.92 -2.01
C GLU A 8 3.96 -27.34 -0.77
N ARG A 9 3.71 -26.71 0.38
CA ARG A 9 4.54 -26.84 1.60
C ARG A 9 3.77 -27.38 2.82
N GLY A 10 2.47 -27.58 2.68
CA GLY A 10 1.59 -28.11 3.72
C GLY A 10 1.05 -27.04 4.69
N PHE A 11 0.02 -27.43 5.44
CA PHE A 11 -0.77 -26.50 6.25
C PHE A 11 0.01 -25.75 7.32
N LEU A 12 0.78 -26.49 8.13
CA LEU A 12 1.49 -25.91 9.27
C LEU A 12 2.55 -24.90 8.82
N GLN A 13 3.29 -25.22 7.75
CA GLN A 13 4.27 -24.30 7.19
C GLN A 13 3.59 -23.05 6.62
N ALA A 14 2.46 -23.20 5.92
CA ALA A 14 1.73 -22.08 5.37
C ALA A 14 1.19 -21.13 6.45
N ILE A 15 0.73 -21.65 7.60
CA ILE A 15 0.35 -20.82 8.75
C ILE A 15 1.56 -20.04 9.29
N TRP A 16 2.70 -20.71 9.48
CA TRP A 16 3.90 -20.08 10.00
C TRP A 16 4.39 -18.95 9.08
N ASP A 17 4.43 -19.20 7.77
CA ASP A 17 4.80 -18.22 6.77
C ASP A 17 3.80 -17.05 6.75
N PHE A 18 2.49 -17.33 6.87
CA PHE A 18 1.47 -16.29 6.94
C PHE A 18 1.65 -15.37 8.14
N ILE A 19 1.88 -15.93 9.33
CA ILE A 19 2.14 -15.17 10.56
C ILE A 19 3.40 -14.31 10.38
N THR A 20 4.46 -14.89 9.84
CA THR A 20 5.72 -14.18 9.55
C THR A 20 5.48 -13.01 8.59
N MET A 21 4.70 -13.20 7.52
CA MET A 21 4.33 -12.13 6.60
C MET A 21 3.56 -10.99 7.28
N GLN A 22 2.68 -11.30 8.24
CA GLN A 22 1.95 -10.27 9.00
C GLN A 22 2.88 -9.49 9.93
N PHE A 23 3.82 -10.14 10.62
CA PHE A 23 4.82 -9.44 11.44
C PHE A 23 5.75 -8.54 10.60
N GLN A 24 6.02 -8.92 9.35
CA GLN A 24 6.74 -8.08 8.39
C GLN A 24 5.89 -6.94 7.79
N LEU A 25 4.63 -6.79 8.22
CA LEU A 25 3.66 -5.81 7.71
C LEU A 25 3.42 -5.93 6.20
N SER A 26 3.53 -7.14 5.66
CA SER A 26 3.42 -7.39 4.21
C SER A 26 2.06 -6.95 3.66
N SER A 27 0.98 -7.10 4.44
CA SER A 27 -0.37 -6.67 4.06
C SER A 27 -0.49 -5.15 3.93
N VAL A 28 0.13 -4.40 4.86
CA VAL A 28 0.19 -2.94 4.82
C VAL A 28 1.03 -2.47 3.63
N PHE A 29 2.22 -3.06 3.45
CA PHE A 29 3.09 -2.75 2.32
C PHE A 29 2.41 -3.04 0.97
N TYR A 30 1.76 -4.20 0.83
CA TYR A 30 1.05 -4.57 -0.37
C TYR A 30 -0.08 -3.59 -0.69
N THR A 31 -0.88 -3.22 0.31
CA THR A 31 -1.97 -2.24 0.13
C THR A 31 -1.44 -0.90 -0.33
N PHE A 32 -0.36 -0.41 0.28
CA PHE A 32 0.29 0.84 -0.11
C PHE A 32 0.87 0.78 -1.54
N SER A 33 1.56 -0.31 -1.88
CA SER A 33 2.15 -0.52 -3.21
C SER A 33 1.06 -0.58 -4.29
N MET A 34 0.00 -1.35 -4.06
CA MET A 34 -1.15 -1.45 -4.96
C MET A 34 -1.90 -0.13 -5.08
N GLY A 35 -2.08 0.61 -3.98
CA GLY A 35 -2.67 1.95 -3.98
C GLY A 35 -1.87 2.93 -4.84
N THR A 36 -0.54 2.93 -4.70
CA THR A 36 0.36 3.72 -5.54
C THR A 36 0.19 3.38 -7.01
N ARG A 37 0.25 2.09 -7.35
CA ARG A 37 0.12 1.63 -8.74
C ARG A 37 -1.23 2.01 -9.33
N SER A 38 -2.32 1.74 -8.60
CA SER A 38 -3.68 2.06 -9.03
C SER A 38 -3.87 3.56 -9.27
N HIS A 39 -3.42 4.41 -8.33
CA HIS A 39 -3.52 5.86 -8.46
C HIS A 39 -2.84 6.39 -9.73
N PHE A 40 -1.58 5.99 -9.96
CA PHE A 40 -0.83 6.45 -11.14
C PHE A 40 -1.31 5.82 -12.44
N PHE A 41 -1.79 4.57 -12.39
CA PHE A 41 -2.41 3.90 -13.53
C PHE A 41 -3.71 4.61 -13.94
N GLY A 42 -4.59 4.91 -13.00
CA GLY A 42 -5.83 5.66 -13.25
C GLY A 42 -5.55 7.08 -13.76
N ARG A 43 -4.57 7.78 -13.18
CA ARG A 43 -4.11 9.09 -13.71
C ARG A 43 -3.65 8.99 -15.16
N THR A 44 -2.91 7.94 -15.51
CA THR A 44 -2.43 7.72 -16.88
C THR A 44 -3.60 7.43 -17.83
N ILE A 45 -4.58 6.62 -17.43
CA ILE A 45 -5.76 6.34 -18.25
C ILE A 45 -6.59 7.61 -18.48
N LEU A 46 -6.86 8.37 -17.42
CA LEU A 46 -7.79 9.50 -17.46
C LEU A 46 -7.17 10.79 -18.02
N HIS A 47 -5.89 11.03 -17.73
CA HIS A 47 -5.22 12.31 -18.03
C HIS A 47 -3.96 12.14 -18.91
N GLY A 48 -3.54 10.92 -19.23
CA GLY A 48 -2.31 10.65 -19.97
C GLY A 48 -1.04 10.95 -19.18
N GLY A 49 0.07 11.16 -19.92
CA GLY A 49 1.35 11.60 -19.34
C GLY A 49 2.23 10.48 -18.76
N ALA A 50 2.07 9.24 -19.23
CA ALA A 50 2.98 8.15 -18.87
C ALA A 50 4.43 8.54 -19.19
N LYS A 51 5.28 8.52 -18.17
CA LYS A 51 6.72 8.77 -18.33
C LYS A 51 7.48 7.60 -17.77
N TYR A 52 8.36 7.03 -18.59
CA TYR A 52 9.34 6.07 -18.10
C TYR A 52 10.26 6.75 -17.09
N ARG A 53 10.26 6.27 -15.85
CA ARG A 53 11.31 6.59 -14.88
C ARG A 53 12.25 5.40 -14.86
N ALA A 54 13.50 5.63 -15.28
CA ALA A 54 14.54 4.62 -15.17
C ALA A 54 14.72 4.27 -13.69
N THR A 55 14.27 3.09 -13.30
CA THR A 55 14.79 2.40 -12.12
C THR A 55 16.18 1.94 -12.54
N GLY A 56 17.24 2.51 -11.97
CA GLY A 56 18.61 2.13 -12.32
C GLY A 56 18.85 0.61 -12.18
N ARG A 57 20.01 0.12 -12.63
CA ARG A 57 20.42 -1.26 -12.32
C ARG A 57 20.63 -1.38 -10.81
N GLY A 58 19.63 -1.91 -10.12
CA GLY A 58 19.61 -2.12 -8.67
C GLY A 58 18.49 -1.35 -7.99
N PHE A 59 17.60 -2.08 -7.30
CA PHE A 59 16.78 -1.49 -6.25
C PHE A 59 17.72 -1.06 -5.13
N VAL A 60 18.12 0.21 -5.13
CA VAL A 60 18.91 0.78 -4.04
C VAL A 60 17.95 1.46 -3.08
N VAL A 61 18.03 1.10 -1.81
CA VAL A 61 17.35 1.84 -0.74
C VAL A 61 18.04 3.19 -0.63
N GLU A 62 17.41 4.22 -1.17
CA GLU A 62 17.94 5.60 -1.15
C GLU A 62 17.29 6.39 0.00
N HIS A 63 18.11 7.15 0.72
CA HIS A 63 17.60 8.12 1.69
C HIS A 63 17.02 9.31 0.95
N LYS A 64 15.69 9.45 0.99
CA LYS A 64 14.97 10.62 0.46
C LYS A 64 14.55 11.55 1.59
N SER A 65 14.65 12.85 1.34
CA SER A 65 14.17 13.85 2.31
C SER A 65 12.67 13.66 2.57
N PHE A 66 12.22 14.01 3.78
CA PHE A 66 10.80 13.94 4.13
C PHE A 66 9.94 14.77 3.15
N ALA A 67 10.39 15.97 2.79
CA ALA A 67 9.67 16.84 1.86
C ALA A 67 9.49 16.20 0.47
N GLU A 68 10.49 15.48 -0.03
CA GLU A 68 10.40 14.76 -1.31
C GLU A 68 9.43 13.58 -1.23
N ASN A 69 9.55 12.75 -0.18
CA ASN A 69 8.64 11.64 0.07
C ASN A 69 7.19 12.12 0.24
N TYR A 70 6.98 13.15 1.04
CA TYR A 70 5.67 13.74 1.28
C TYR A 70 5.06 14.25 -0.03
N ARG A 71 5.79 15.04 -0.83
CA ARG A 71 5.28 15.53 -2.12
C ARG A 71 4.94 14.41 -3.11
N LEU A 72 5.67 13.30 -3.06
CA LEU A 72 5.44 12.16 -3.95
C LEU A 72 4.17 11.38 -3.56
N TYR A 73 3.95 11.16 -2.26
CA TYR A 73 2.87 10.30 -1.76
C TYR A 73 1.66 11.06 -1.20
N ALA A 74 1.71 12.38 -1.08
CA ALA A 74 0.62 13.18 -0.49
C ALA A 74 -0.70 13.00 -1.21
N ARG A 75 -0.72 13.16 -2.54
CA ARG A 75 -1.95 13.07 -3.34
C ARG A 75 -2.47 11.65 -3.52
N SER A 76 -1.59 10.66 -3.52
CA SER A 76 -1.96 9.27 -3.74
C SER A 76 -2.38 8.57 -2.44
N HIS A 77 -1.78 8.93 -1.30
CA HIS A 77 -1.99 8.24 -0.01
C HIS A 77 -2.38 9.19 1.11
N PHE A 78 -1.55 10.16 1.49
CA PHE A 78 -1.76 10.90 2.75
C PHE A 78 -3.09 11.67 2.77
N VAL A 79 -3.44 12.38 1.70
CA VAL A 79 -4.72 13.10 1.62
C VAL A 79 -5.89 12.13 1.72
N LYS A 80 -5.82 10.98 1.02
CA LYS A 80 -6.87 9.95 1.06
C LYS A 80 -7.01 9.28 2.41
N ALA A 81 -5.89 9.04 3.11
CA ALA A 81 -5.90 8.51 4.46
C ALA A 81 -6.54 9.50 5.45
N ILE A 82 -6.21 10.80 5.36
CA ILE A 82 -6.81 11.84 6.21
C ILE A 82 -8.30 12.00 5.93
N GLU A 83 -8.71 12.04 4.65
CA GLU A 83 -10.12 12.10 4.24
C GLU A 83 -10.91 10.94 4.84
N LEU A 84 -10.40 9.70 4.69
CA LEU A 84 -11.06 8.51 5.21
C LEU A 84 -11.10 8.52 6.74
N TRP A 85 -10.00 8.89 7.40
CA TRP A 85 -9.92 8.93 8.85
C TRP A 85 -10.92 9.94 9.45
N LEU A 86 -11.05 11.12 8.83
CA LEU A 86 -12.02 12.13 9.23
C LEU A 86 -13.45 11.63 9.07
N ILE A 87 -13.78 10.97 7.95
CA ILE A 87 -15.10 10.36 7.74
C ILE A 87 -15.38 9.29 8.80
N LEU A 88 -14.39 8.45 9.14
CA LEU A 88 -14.53 7.42 10.16
C LEU A 88 -14.74 8.02 11.56
N ILE A 89 -14.10 9.14 11.89
CA ILE A 89 -14.35 9.86 13.16
C ILE A 89 -15.77 10.40 13.21
N ILE A 90 -16.23 11.05 12.13
CA ILE A 90 -17.61 11.55 12.07
C ILE A 90 -18.59 10.38 12.23
N TYR A 91 -18.34 9.26 11.54
CA TYR A 91 -19.14 8.05 11.68
C TYR A 91 -19.14 7.53 13.12
N ALA A 92 -17.97 7.36 13.75
CA ALA A 92 -17.86 6.84 15.10
C ALA A 92 -18.53 7.74 16.16
N THR A 93 -18.55 9.07 15.94
CA THR A 93 -19.17 10.02 16.87
C THR A 93 -20.68 10.15 16.72
N HIS A 94 -21.24 9.85 15.54
CA HIS A 94 -22.68 9.99 15.25
C HIS A 94 -23.40 8.65 15.13
N SER A 95 -22.67 7.53 15.03
CA SER A 95 -23.26 6.20 14.95
C SER A 95 -23.68 5.73 16.35
N PRO A 96 -24.94 5.33 16.56
CA PRO A 96 -25.45 4.86 17.86
C PRO A 96 -24.96 3.45 18.24
N VAL A 97 -23.89 2.95 17.61
CA VAL A 97 -23.35 1.58 17.79
C VAL A 97 -22.29 1.55 18.92
N LEU A 98 -22.32 2.52 19.82
CA LEU A 98 -21.58 2.54 21.09
C LEU A 98 -22.55 2.79 22.25
#